data_AF-A0A918CR59-F1
#
_entry.id   AF-A0A918CR59-F1
#
_cell.length_a   1.000
_cell.length_b   1.000
_cell.length_c   1.000
_cell.angle_alpha   90.00
_cell.angle_beta   90.00
_cell.angle_gamma   90.00
#
_symmetry.space_group_name_H-M   'P 1'
#
loop_
_entity.id
_entity.type
_entity.pdbx_description
1 polymer ?
#
loop_
_entity_poly.entity_id
_entity_poly.type
_entity_poly.pdbx_seq_one_letter_code
_entity_poly.pdbx_strand_id
1 'polypeptide(L)'
;MSAEVVHRLGATAAALAALGWSAWWLERARRRRWARRRLAELLGLERAERHSDVGGAVRRWLPVAGAACGGWVLVGGVAGGLLGLGVAAGLWRWRSRVDDGDRAAVAEAAEAARQLPLAADLLAACIAAGAGPVVAAQAVGEALGGPVGQGLARGAAEVRLGGEPAVAWRRLAGLPGAAALARLLERADESGLPAAVPVARLASDARAEWARSATARARRAAVLISAPVGLCFLPAFIAVGVLPVVIGLAGGVLRGGGG
;
A
#
# COMPACT_ATOMS: atom_id res chain seq x y z
N MET A 1 29.50 -6.04 52.89
CA MET A 1 29.35 -4.90 51.96
C MET A 1 29.87 -5.18 50.54
N SER A 2 30.21 -6.42 50.17
CA SER A 2 30.90 -6.75 48.91
C SER A 2 30.01 -7.36 47.80
N ALA A 3 28.84 -7.92 48.13
CA ALA A 3 27.95 -8.55 47.13
C ALA A 3 27.24 -7.52 46.23
N GLU A 4 26.89 -6.36 46.78
CA GLU A 4 26.11 -5.33 46.08
C GLU A 4 26.95 -4.55 45.05
N VAL A 5 28.24 -4.39 45.33
CA VAL A 5 29.20 -3.72 44.43
C VAL A 5 29.51 -4.61 43.22
N VAL A 6 29.68 -5.92 43.45
CA VAL A 6 29.93 -6.89 42.36
C VAL A 6 28.71 -7.00 41.44
N HIS A 7 27.50 -6.97 41.99
CA HIS A 7 26.28 -7.00 41.19
C HIS A 7 26.10 -5.70 40.37
N ARG A 8 26.41 -4.53 40.95
CA ARG A 8 26.36 -3.24 40.23
C ARG A 8 27.38 -3.15 39.10
N LEU A 9 28.62 -3.62 39.32
CA LEU A 9 29.66 -3.59 38.28
C LEU A 9 29.31 -4.53 37.11
N GLY A 10 28.82 -5.74 37.40
CA GLY A 10 28.33 -6.67 36.38
C GLY A 10 27.19 -6.08 35.55
N ALA A 11 26.25 -5.39 36.20
CA ALA A 11 25.14 -4.73 35.51
C ALA A 11 25.60 -3.56 34.61
N THR A 12 26.60 -2.77 35.03
CA THR A 12 27.13 -1.67 34.20
C THR A 12 27.92 -2.16 32.99
N ALA A 13 28.69 -3.25 33.12
CA ALA A 13 29.42 -3.84 32.01
C ALA A 13 28.47 -4.43 30.96
N ALA A 14 27.41 -5.12 31.39
CA ALA A 14 26.38 -5.64 30.50
C ALA A 14 25.60 -4.52 29.80
N ALA A 15 25.30 -3.43 30.51
CA ALA A 15 24.63 -2.25 29.94
C ALA A 15 25.49 -1.57 28.87
N LEU A 16 26.80 -1.41 29.10
CA LEU A 16 27.72 -0.83 28.13
C LEU A 16 27.92 -1.74 26.91
N ALA A 17 27.97 -3.06 27.08
CA ALA A 17 28.05 -4.01 25.98
C ALA A 17 26.78 -3.98 25.10
N ALA A 18 25.59 -3.90 25.71
CA ALA A 18 24.33 -3.79 24.99
C ALA A 18 24.16 -2.44 24.28
N LEU A 19 24.60 -1.34 24.90
CA LEU A 19 24.63 -0.02 24.27
C LEU A 19 25.62 0.03 23.10
N GLY A 20 26.80 -0.58 23.24
CA GLY A 20 27.77 -0.72 22.17
C GLY A 20 27.25 -1.53 20.99
N TRP A 21 26.59 -2.66 21.26
CA TRP A 21 26.01 -3.52 20.22
C TRP A 21 24.86 -2.83 19.48
N SER A 22 23.99 -2.14 20.21
CA SER A 22 22.86 -1.41 19.62
C SER A 22 23.32 -0.21 18.80
N ALA A 23 24.34 0.53 19.25
CA ALA A 23 24.94 1.65 18.52
C ALA A 23 25.63 1.18 17.22
N TRP A 24 26.44 0.13 17.29
CA TRP A 24 27.11 -0.46 16.12
C TRP A 24 26.11 -0.99 15.08
N TRP A 25 25.03 -1.62 15.54
CA TRP A 25 23.98 -2.12 14.67
C TRP A 25 23.12 -1.01 14.05
N LEU A 26 22.87 0.07 14.81
CA LEU A 26 22.20 1.29 14.34
C LEU A 26 23.01 1.99 13.24
N GLU A 27 24.33 2.08 13.37
CA GLU A 27 25.19 2.64 12.32
C GLU A 27 25.16 1.80 11.03
N ARG A 28 25.18 0.47 11.17
CA ARG A 28 25.10 -0.44 10.01
C ARG A 28 23.74 -0.35 9.30
N ALA A 29 22.67 -0.03 10.02
CA ALA A 29 21.35 0.23 9.46
C ALA A 29 21.18 1.66 8.89
N ARG A 30 21.88 2.66 9.44
CA ARG A 30 21.89 4.04 8.92
C ARG A 30 22.61 4.15 7.58
N ARG A 31 23.76 3.46 7.41
CA ARG A 31 24.52 3.44 6.15
C ARG A 31 23.69 2.91 4.97
N ARG A 32 22.82 1.91 5.20
CA ARG A 32 21.90 1.38 4.16
C ARG A 32 20.75 2.34 3.80
N ARG A 33 20.28 3.15 4.75
CA ARG A 33 19.21 4.15 4.52
C ARG A 33 19.74 5.39 3.79
N TRP A 34 20.97 5.81 4.08
CA TRP A 34 21.60 6.94 3.38
C TRP A 34 21.88 6.61 1.90
N ALA A 35 22.33 5.39 1.61
CA ALA A 35 22.51 4.92 0.23
C ALA A 35 21.20 4.92 -0.58
N ARG A 36 20.08 4.52 0.01
CA ARG A 36 18.77 4.52 -0.64
C ARG A 36 18.21 5.92 -0.88
N ARG A 37 18.44 6.87 0.05
CA ARG A 37 18.01 8.26 -0.12
C ARG A 37 18.77 8.95 -1.26
N ARG A 38 20.07 8.68 -1.37
CA ARG A 38 20.91 9.22 -2.44
C ARG A 38 20.57 8.63 -3.81
N LEU A 39 20.19 7.34 -3.87
CA LEU A 39 19.63 6.73 -5.07
C LEU A 39 18.26 7.32 -5.46
N ALA A 40 17.41 7.63 -4.48
CA ALA A 40 16.10 8.26 -4.74
C ALA A 40 16.24 9.70 -5.26
N GLU A 41 17.23 10.46 -4.76
CA GLU A 41 17.56 11.79 -5.30
C GLU A 41 18.15 11.72 -6.71
N LEU A 42 18.97 10.70 -7.01
CA LEU A 42 19.52 10.49 -8.36
C LEU A 42 18.48 9.99 -9.38
N LEU A 43 17.42 9.32 -8.93
CA LEU A 43 16.38 8.76 -9.80
C LEU A 43 15.25 9.75 -10.12
N GLY A 44 15.30 10.98 -9.62
CA GLY A 44 14.36 12.05 -10.02
C GLY A 44 12.88 11.71 -9.87
N LEU A 45 12.54 10.67 -9.08
CA LEU A 45 11.16 10.34 -8.79
C LEU A 45 10.60 11.49 -7.98
N GLU A 46 9.73 12.25 -8.62
CA GLU A 46 8.99 13.35 -8.03
C GLU A 46 8.57 12.99 -6.61
N ARG A 47 8.68 13.99 -5.73
CA ARG A 47 8.16 13.95 -4.37
C ARG A 47 6.66 13.71 -4.45
N ALA A 48 6.25 12.44 -4.53
CA ALA A 48 4.88 12.04 -4.27
C ALA A 48 4.51 12.64 -2.93
N GLU A 49 3.55 13.56 -2.96
CA GLU A 49 3.03 14.27 -1.81
C GLU A 49 2.90 13.28 -0.67
N ARG A 50 3.77 13.44 0.33
CA ARG A 50 3.63 12.74 1.60
C ARG A 50 2.37 13.31 2.23
N HIS A 51 1.22 12.76 1.87
CA HIS A 51 0.08 12.76 2.76
C HIS A 51 0.61 12.22 4.07
N SER A 52 0.75 13.12 5.03
CA SER A 52 1.16 12.81 6.39
C SER A 52 0.06 11.93 6.97
N ASP A 53 0.21 10.61 6.85
CA ASP A 53 -0.64 9.63 7.52
C ASP A 53 -0.29 9.66 9.01
N VAL A 54 -0.71 10.74 9.68
CA VAL A 54 -0.54 10.97 11.12
C VAL A 54 -1.25 9.84 11.88
N GLY A 55 -2.35 9.30 11.32
CA GLY A 55 -3.08 8.15 11.88
C GLY A 55 -2.27 6.86 11.85
N GLY A 56 -1.58 6.55 10.75
CA GLY A 56 -0.67 5.41 10.63
C GLY A 56 0.56 5.54 11.55
N ALA A 57 1.09 6.76 11.72
CA ALA A 57 2.16 7.03 12.67
C ALA A 57 1.69 6.79 14.12
N VAL A 58 0.57 7.36 14.55
CA VAL A 58 0.05 7.21 15.92
C VAL A 58 -0.26 5.73 16.25
N ARG A 59 -0.90 5.00 15.34
CA ARG A 59 -1.22 3.56 15.52
C ARG A 59 0.03 2.67 15.56
N ARG A 60 1.12 3.12 14.96
CA ARG A 60 2.43 2.44 14.98
C ARG A 60 3.22 2.70 16.27
N TRP A 61 2.99 3.85 16.92
CA TRP A 61 3.67 4.23 18.17
C TRP A 61 2.91 3.78 19.44
N LEU A 62 1.59 3.56 19.36
CA LEU A 62 0.78 3.05 20.49
C LEU A 62 1.34 1.79 21.18
N PRO A 63 1.70 0.70 20.46
CA PRO A 63 2.21 -0.51 21.10
C PRO A 63 3.66 -0.35 21.59
N VAL A 64 4.44 0.54 20.97
CA VAL A 64 5.82 0.86 21.40
C VAL A 64 5.81 1.67 22.69
N ALA A 65 4.90 2.64 22.80
CA ALA A 65 4.67 3.39 24.03
C ALA A 65 4.12 2.48 25.15
N GLY A 66 3.18 1.57 24.82
CA GLY A 66 2.66 0.59 25.77
C GLY A 66 3.71 -0.39 26.30
N ALA A 67 4.58 -0.90 25.43
CA ALA A 67 5.68 -1.80 25.83
C ALA A 67 6.77 -1.08 26.63
N ALA A 68 7.09 0.18 26.28
CA ALA A 68 8.03 1.00 27.03
C ALA A 68 7.49 1.34 28.44
N CYS A 69 6.21 1.70 28.56
CA CYS A 69 5.58 1.95 29.85
C CYS A 69 5.45 0.66 30.69
N GLY A 70 5.09 -0.46 30.08
CA GLY A 70 4.97 -1.76 30.76
C GLY A 70 6.32 -2.28 31.30
N GLY A 71 7.40 -2.15 30.51
CA GLY A 71 8.74 -2.53 30.94
C GLY A 71 9.32 -1.63 32.05
N TRP A 72 8.92 -0.35 32.08
CA TRP A 72 9.29 0.59 33.14
C TRP A 72 8.62 0.25 34.47
N VAL A 73 7.34 -0.13 34.43
CA VAL A 73 6.53 -0.41 35.63
C VAL A 73 6.81 -1.78 36.26
N LEU A 74 7.13 -2.80 35.45
CA LEU A 74 7.23 -4.19 35.93
C LEU A 74 8.58 -4.58 36.54
N VAL A 75 9.68 -3.94 36.13
CA VAL A 75 11.04 -4.40 36.52
C VAL A 75 11.81 -3.37 37.34
N GLY A 76 11.58 -2.07 37.11
CA GLY A 76 12.32 -1.00 37.79
C GLY A 76 13.82 -0.95 37.41
N GLY A 77 14.34 0.27 37.19
CA GLY A 77 15.75 0.51 36.92
C GLY A 77 16.21 0.30 35.46
N VAL A 78 17.51 0.50 35.24
CA VAL A 78 18.15 0.62 33.91
C VAL A 78 18.03 -0.66 33.07
N ALA A 79 17.97 -1.84 33.72
CA ALA A 79 17.83 -3.13 33.06
C ALA A 79 16.44 -3.31 32.40
N GLY A 80 15.37 -2.83 33.03
CA GLY A 80 14.01 -2.86 32.45
C GLY A 80 13.87 -1.96 31.22
N GLY A 81 14.53 -0.80 31.24
CA GLY A 81 14.58 0.11 30.09
C GLY A 81 15.29 -0.49 28.87
N LEU A 82 16.40 -1.21 29.07
CA LEU A 82 17.14 -1.86 27.98
C LEU A 82 16.39 -3.05 27.38
N LEU A 83 15.73 -3.89 28.19
CA LEU A 83 14.87 -4.97 27.71
C LEU A 83 13.65 -4.44 26.95
N GLY A 84 13.01 -3.38 27.45
CA GLY A 84 11.89 -2.72 26.78
C GLY A 84 12.28 -2.14 25.41
N LEU A 85 13.44 -1.49 25.31
CA LEU A 85 13.98 -0.99 24.04
C LEU A 85 14.31 -2.11 23.05
N GLY A 86 14.86 -3.23 23.53
CA GLY A 86 15.15 -4.40 22.70
C GLY A 86 13.88 -5.02 22.11
N VAL A 87 12.85 -5.24 22.94
CA VAL A 87 11.55 -5.76 22.51
C VAL A 87 10.84 -4.79 21.57
N ALA A 88 10.87 -3.48 21.87
CA ALA A 88 10.33 -2.45 21.01
C ALA A 88 11.03 -2.40 19.63
N ALA A 89 12.36 -2.50 19.59
CA ALA A 89 13.12 -2.55 18.35
C ALA A 89 12.85 -3.83 17.55
N GLY A 90 12.70 -4.97 18.24
CA GLY A 90 12.31 -6.26 17.64
C GLY A 90 10.92 -6.20 17.02
N LEU A 91 9.92 -5.75 17.78
CA LEU A 91 8.55 -5.54 17.30
C LEU A 91 8.49 -4.52 16.16
N TRP A 92 9.21 -3.40 16.27
CA TRP A 92 9.27 -2.40 15.21
C TRP A 92 9.90 -2.96 13.93
N ARG A 93 10.93 -3.79 14.05
CA ARG A 93 11.59 -4.42 12.90
C ARG A 93 10.70 -5.48 12.27
N TRP A 94 10.09 -6.35 13.05
CA TRP A 94 9.15 -7.36 12.57
C TRP A 94 7.96 -6.68 11.88
N ARG A 95 7.33 -5.70 12.53
CA ARG A 95 6.23 -4.93 11.95
C ARG A 95 6.64 -4.15 10.71
N SER A 96 7.82 -3.54 10.68
CA SER A 96 8.31 -2.86 9.47
C SER A 96 8.51 -3.82 8.29
N ARG A 97 8.89 -5.07 8.55
CA ARG A 97 9.02 -6.10 7.52
C ARG A 97 7.66 -6.56 7.00
N VAL A 98 6.68 -6.73 7.90
CA VAL A 98 5.30 -7.06 7.52
C VAL A 98 4.68 -5.92 6.72
N ASP A 99 4.77 -4.67 7.21
CA ASP A 99 4.25 -3.48 6.50
C ASP A 99 4.93 -3.26 5.13
N ASP A 100 6.23 -3.56 5.01
CA ASP A 100 6.95 -3.45 3.73
C ASP A 100 6.49 -4.55 2.75
N GLY A 101 6.19 -5.76 3.24
CA GLY A 101 5.61 -6.85 2.45
C GLY A 101 4.21 -6.53 1.96
N ASP A 102 3.33 -6.05 2.86
CA ASP A 102 1.97 -5.63 2.50
C ASP A 102 1.99 -4.49 1.48
N ARG A 103 2.87 -3.50 1.66
CA ARG A 103 3.03 -2.40 0.69
C ARG A 103 3.52 -2.88 -0.68
N ALA A 104 4.45 -3.85 -0.71
CA ALA A 104 4.91 -4.44 -1.97
C ALA A 104 3.79 -5.22 -2.67
N ALA A 105 3.02 -6.03 -1.92
CA ALA A 105 1.88 -6.77 -2.46
C ALA A 105 0.78 -5.85 -3.00
N VAL A 106 0.47 -4.75 -2.30
CA VAL A 106 -0.49 -3.73 -2.76
C VAL A 106 0.01 -3.04 -4.03
N ALA A 107 1.30 -2.72 -4.12
CA ALA A 107 1.88 -2.10 -5.32
C ALA A 107 1.84 -3.05 -6.53
N GLU A 108 2.16 -4.33 -6.33
CA GLU A 108 2.10 -5.36 -7.37
C GLU A 108 0.66 -5.59 -7.84
N ALA A 109 -0.30 -5.66 -6.91
CA ALA A 109 -1.73 -5.76 -7.21
C ALA A 109 -2.25 -4.54 -8.02
N ALA A 110 -1.83 -3.33 -7.65
CA ALA A 110 -2.21 -2.11 -8.36
C ALA A 110 -1.59 -2.04 -9.76
N GLU A 111 -0.37 -2.54 -9.93
CA GLU A 111 0.28 -2.65 -11.24
C GLU A 111 -0.42 -3.70 -12.11
N ALA A 112 -0.76 -4.86 -11.56
CA ALA A 112 -1.51 -5.89 -12.27
C ALA A 112 -2.87 -5.39 -12.75
N ALA A 113 -3.60 -4.67 -11.90
CA ALA A 113 -4.89 -4.08 -12.26
C ALA A 113 -4.77 -3.01 -13.37
N ARG A 114 -3.64 -2.29 -13.47
CA ARG A 114 -3.38 -1.33 -14.55
C ARG A 114 -2.99 -2.00 -15.86
N GLN A 115 -2.24 -3.10 -15.79
CA GLN A 115 -1.75 -3.83 -16.96
C GLN A 115 -2.81 -4.74 -17.60
N LEU A 116 -3.76 -5.24 -16.80
CA LEU A 116 -4.72 -6.24 -17.25
C LEU A 116 -5.56 -5.83 -18.48
N PRO A 117 -6.13 -4.62 -18.59
CA PRO A 117 -6.89 -4.23 -19.78
C PRO A 117 -6.02 -4.22 -21.04
N LEU A 118 -4.80 -3.69 -20.94
CA LEU A 118 -3.84 -3.66 -22.05
C LEU A 118 -3.42 -5.08 -22.46
N ALA A 119 -3.13 -5.95 -21.49
CA ALA A 119 -2.79 -7.34 -21.76
C ALA A 119 -3.94 -8.08 -22.47
N ALA A 120 -5.18 -7.87 -22.04
CA ALA A 120 -6.36 -8.47 -22.67
C ALA A 120 -6.59 -7.93 -24.10
N ASP A 121 -6.40 -6.63 -24.35
CA ASP A 121 -6.52 -6.04 -25.69
C ASP A 121 -5.43 -6.58 -26.64
N LEU A 122 -4.18 -6.68 -26.18
CA LEU A 122 -3.09 -7.25 -26.98
C LEU A 122 -3.31 -8.74 -27.27
N LEU A 123 -3.76 -9.51 -26.28
CA LEU A 123 -4.14 -10.91 -26.48
C LEU A 123 -5.28 -11.04 -27.50
N ALA A 124 -6.33 -10.22 -27.39
CA ALA A 124 -7.42 -10.18 -28.36
C ALA A 124 -6.91 -9.87 -29.77
N ALA A 125 -6.03 -8.88 -29.91
CA ALA A 125 -5.45 -8.49 -31.19
C ALA A 125 -4.58 -9.61 -31.80
N CYS A 126 -3.72 -10.26 -31.00
CA CYS A 126 -2.93 -11.39 -31.46
C CYS A 126 -3.80 -12.56 -31.90
N ILE A 127 -4.83 -12.91 -31.14
CA ILE A 127 -5.72 -14.02 -31.49
C ILE A 127 -6.58 -13.67 -32.71
N ALA A 128 -7.05 -12.42 -32.83
CA ALA A 128 -7.76 -11.94 -34.02
C ALA A 128 -6.87 -11.95 -35.27
N ALA A 129 -5.56 -11.75 -35.12
CA ALA A 129 -4.58 -11.91 -36.19
C ALA A 129 -4.25 -13.39 -36.52
N GLY A 130 -4.88 -14.34 -35.83
CA GLY A 130 -4.73 -15.78 -36.07
C GLY A 130 -3.73 -16.49 -35.17
N ALA A 131 -3.14 -15.81 -34.16
CA ALA A 131 -2.23 -16.48 -33.23
C ALA A 131 -3.00 -17.42 -32.27
N GLY A 132 -2.42 -18.59 -32.00
CA GLY A 132 -2.95 -19.50 -30.98
C GLY A 132 -2.88 -18.87 -29.57
N PRO A 133 -3.80 -19.19 -28.65
CA PRO A 133 -3.89 -18.59 -27.31
C PRO A 133 -2.57 -18.63 -26.52
N VAL A 134 -1.88 -19.77 -26.52
CA VAL A 134 -0.58 -19.95 -25.84
C VAL A 134 0.50 -19.07 -26.46
N VAL A 135 0.56 -18.99 -27.79
CA VAL A 135 1.56 -18.19 -28.52
C VAL A 135 1.30 -16.70 -28.30
N ALA A 136 0.03 -16.28 -28.35
CA ALA A 136 -0.38 -14.92 -28.04
C ALA A 136 -0.05 -14.55 -26.60
N ALA A 137 -0.36 -15.42 -25.63
CA ALA A 137 -0.02 -15.20 -24.23
C ALA A 137 1.49 -15.08 -24.00
N GLN A 138 2.30 -15.89 -24.66
CA GLN A 138 3.76 -15.78 -24.59
C GLN A 138 4.24 -14.45 -25.16
N ALA A 139 3.83 -14.08 -26.37
CA ALA A 139 4.26 -12.84 -27.03
C ALA A 139 3.85 -11.60 -26.23
N VAL A 140 2.61 -11.57 -25.73
CA VAL A 140 2.12 -10.49 -24.87
C VAL A 140 2.85 -10.46 -23.54
N GLY A 141 3.13 -11.63 -22.96
CA GLY A 141 3.86 -11.75 -21.69
C GLY A 141 5.29 -11.23 -21.78
N GLU A 142 6.01 -11.57 -22.86
CA GLU A 142 7.35 -11.08 -23.15
C GLU A 142 7.38 -9.56 -23.41
N ALA A 143 6.34 -9.01 -24.06
CA ALA A 143 6.24 -7.58 -24.36
C ALA A 143 5.87 -6.71 -23.16
N LEU A 144 4.93 -7.15 -22.30
CA LEU A 144 4.43 -6.34 -21.18
C LEU A 144 5.37 -6.35 -19.96
N GLY A 145 5.97 -7.50 -19.66
CA GLY A 145 6.62 -7.71 -18.36
C GLY A 145 5.65 -7.52 -17.18
N GLY A 146 6.18 -7.14 -16.02
CA GLY A 146 5.37 -6.92 -14.81
C GLY A 146 4.66 -8.19 -14.30
N PRO A 147 3.76 -8.08 -13.31
CA PRO A 147 3.09 -9.23 -12.72
C PRO A 147 2.21 -9.97 -13.72
N VAL A 148 1.45 -9.25 -14.56
CA VAL A 148 0.54 -9.87 -15.55
C VAL A 148 1.32 -10.51 -16.69
N GLY A 149 2.32 -9.82 -17.25
CA GLY A 149 3.12 -10.38 -18.34
C GLY A 149 3.96 -11.58 -17.89
N GLN A 150 4.52 -11.56 -16.68
CA GLN A 150 5.18 -12.73 -16.09
C GLN A 150 4.22 -13.91 -15.88
N GLY A 151 2.99 -13.65 -15.47
CA GLY A 151 1.95 -14.67 -15.35
C GLY A 151 1.61 -15.30 -16.70
N LEU A 152 1.49 -14.49 -17.75
CA LEU A 152 1.20 -14.92 -19.11
C LEU A 152 2.34 -15.72 -19.74
N ALA A 153 3.57 -15.20 -19.70
CA ALA A 153 4.74 -15.87 -20.25
C ALA A 153 5.02 -17.21 -19.56
N ARG A 154 4.84 -17.25 -18.23
CA ARG A 154 5.05 -18.46 -17.44
C ARG A 154 3.97 -19.51 -17.66
N GLY A 155 2.69 -19.10 -17.67
CA GLY A 155 1.59 -20.02 -17.99
C GLY A 155 1.74 -20.61 -19.39
N ALA A 156 2.07 -19.77 -20.38
CA ALA A 156 2.31 -20.24 -21.74
C ALA A 156 3.50 -21.21 -21.84
N ALA A 157 4.58 -20.97 -21.10
CA ALA A 157 5.71 -21.88 -21.03
C ALA A 157 5.35 -23.22 -20.35
N GLU A 158 4.57 -23.19 -19.27
CA GLU A 158 4.14 -24.39 -18.56
C GLU A 158 3.21 -25.27 -19.43
N VAL A 159 2.26 -24.68 -20.16
CA VAL A 159 1.41 -25.41 -21.12
C VAL A 159 2.24 -26.01 -22.26
N ARG A 160 3.20 -25.26 -22.82
CA ARG A 160 4.10 -25.77 -23.87
C ARG A 160 4.97 -26.95 -23.43
N LEU A 161 5.25 -27.06 -22.14
CA LEU A 161 5.97 -28.19 -21.55
C LEU A 161 5.05 -29.40 -21.26
N GLY A 162 3.77 -29.33 -21.63
CA GLY A 162 2.77 -30.36 -21.37
C GLY A 162 2.15 -30.27 -19.98
N GLY A 163 2.28 -29.13 -19.30
CA GLY A 163 1.63 -28.87 -18.03
C GLY A 163 0.10 -28.80 -18.17
N GLU A 164 -0.60 -29.22 -17.12
CA GLU A 164 -2.06 -29.14 -17.06
C GLU A 164 -2.53 -27.67 -17.10
N PRO A 165 -3.44 -27.28 -18.03
CA PRO A 165 -3.85 -25.88 -18.22
C PRO A 165 -4.35 -25.20 -16.93
N ALA A 166 -5.14 -25.91 -16.12
CA ALA A 166 -5.64 -25.41 -14.83
C ALA A 166 -4.51 -25.03 -13.85
N VAL A 167 -3.40 -25.77 -13.90
CA VAL A 167 -2.21 -25.52 -13.07
C VAL A 167 -1.39 -24.38 -13.66
N ALA A 168 -1.17 -24.40 -14.97
CA ALA A 168 -0.33 -23.44 -15.68
C ALA A 168 -0.85 -22.00 -15.56
N TRP A 169 -2.18 -21.81 -15.61
CA TRP A 169 -2.80 -20.50 -15.51
C TRP A 169 -3.11 -20.05 -14.07
N ARG A 170 -2.83 -20.89 -13.06
CA ARG A 170 -3.14 -20.61 -11.65
C ARG A 170 -2.50 -19.34 -11.12
N ARG A 171 -1.25 -19.10 -11.50
CA ARG A 171 -0.50 -17.91 -11.06
C ARG A 171 -1.12 -16.63 -11.62
N LEU A 172 -1.58 -16.67 -12.87
CA LEU A 172 -2.33 -15.58 -13.49
C LEU A 172 -3.69 -15.40 -12.80
N ALA A 173 -4.39 -16.49 -12.49
CA ALA A 173 -5.69 -16.45 -11.80
C ALA A 173 -5.62 -15.83 -10.39
N GLY A 174 -4.46 -15.94 -9.72
CA GLY A 174 -4.21 -15.33 -8.42
C GLY A 174 -4.04 -13.80 -8.46
N LEU A 175 -3.87 -13.20 -9.64
CA LEU A 175 -3.76 -11.75 -9.78
C LEU A 175 -5.15 -11.09 -9.75
N PRO A 176 -5.27 -9.90 -9.13
CA PRO A 176 -6.54 -9.20 -8.99
C PRO A 176 -7.13 -8.88 -10.38
N GLY A 177 -8.36 -9.34 -10.62
CA GLY A 177 -9.09 -9.13 -11.87
C GLY A 177 -8.72 -10.10 -13.01
N ALA A 178 -7.60 -10.81 -12.92
CA ALA A 178 -7.10 -11.67 -14.01
C ALA A 178 -7.72 -13.07 -14.08
N ALA A 179 -8.51 -13.46 -13.07
CA ALA A 179 -9.14 -14.78 -13.00
C ALA A 179 -10.04 -15.10 -14.21
N ALA A 180 -10.75 -14.10 -14.75
CA ALA A 180 -11.56 -14.29 -15.94
C ALA A 180 -10.71 -14.55 -17.20
N LEU A 181 -9.57 -13.86 -17.33
CA LEU A 181 -8.62 -14.07 -18.41
C LEU A 181 -7.97 -15.46 -18.33
N ALA A 182 -7.53 -15.86 -17.12
CA ALA A 182 -6.94 -17.17 -16.88
C ALA A 182 -7.90 -18.32 -17.27
N ARG A 183 -9.18 -18.24 -16.86
CA ARG A 183 -10.20 -19.23 -17.24
C ARG A 183 -10.53 -19.25 -18.73
N LEU A 184 -10.31 -18.15 -19.45
CA LEU A 184 -10.47 -18.13 -20.89
C LEU A 184 -9.32 -18.84 -21.58
N LEU A 185 -8.08 -18.61 -21.12
CA LEU A 185 -6.89 -19.28 -21.64
C LEU A 185 -6.91 -20.78 -21.34
N GLU A 186 -7.26 -21.17 -20.12
CA GLU A 186 -7.44 -22.57 -19.70
C GLU A 186 -8.43 -23.31 -20.60
N ARG A 187 -9.62 -22.76 -20.80
CA ARG A 187 -10.62 -23.35 -21.69
C ARG A 187 -10.17 -23.37 -23.16
N ALA A 188 -9.45 -22.35 -23.61
CA ALA A 188 -8.95 -22.30 -24.97
C ALA A 188 -7.88 -23.36 -25.23
N ASP A 189 -7.06 -23.69 -24.22
CA ASP A 189 -6.08 -24.76 -24.29
C ASP A 189 -6.74 -26.15 -24.24
N GLU A 190 -7.75 -26.35 -23.38
CA GLU A 190 -8.45 -27.64 -23.27
C GLU A 190 -9.32 -27.96 -24.48
N SER A 191 -10.03 -26.95 -25.02
CA SER A 191 -11.06 -27.17 -26.06
C SER A 191 -10.60 -26.82 -27.47
N GLY A 192 -9.46 -26.12 -27.63
CA GLY A 192 -8.99 -25.61 -28.91
C GLY A 192 -9.93 -24.60 -29.58
N LEU A 193 -10.97 -24.14 -28.88
CA LEU A 193 -11.99 -23.27 -29.44
C LEU A 193 -11.48 -21.83 -29.64
N PRO A 194 -12.01 -21.09 -30.63
CA PRO A 194 -11.59 -19.71 -30.89
C PRO A 194 -11.83 -18.80 -29.68
N ALA A 195 -10.75 -18.38 -29.02
CA ALA A 195 -10.82 -17.50 -27.85
C ALA A 195 -10.94 -16.00 -28.21
N ALA A 196 -10.88 -15.65 -29.49
CA ALA A 196 -10.82 -14.25 -29.96
C ALA A 196 -11.96 -13.39 -29.44
N VAL A 197 -13.21 -13.83 -29.65
CA VAL A 197 -14.42 -13.05 -29.30
C VAL A 197 -14.60 -12.92 -27.77
N PRO A 198 -14.48 -14.00 -26.98
CA PRO A 198 -14.53 -13.89 -25.51
C PRO A 198 -13.43 -12.99 -24.92
N VAL A 199 -12.20 -13.08 -25.44
CA VAL A 199 -11.07 -12.26 -24.95
C VAL A 199 -11.28 -10.79 -25.32
N ALA A 200 -11.77 -10.49 -26.54
CA ALA A 200 -12.12 -9.12 -26.95
C ALA A 200 -13.22 -8.52 -26.07
N ARG A 201 -14.26 -9.30 -25.70
CA ARG A 201 -15.30 -8.86 -24.77
C ARG A 201 -14.73 -8.57 -23.37
N LEU A 202 -13.88 -9.45 -22.87
CA LEU A 202 -13.21 -9.22 -21.59
C LEU A 202 -12.37 -7.93 -21.62
N ALA A 203 -11.69 -7.66 -22.73
CA ALA A 203 -10.90 -6.45 -22.89
C ALA A 203 -11.78 -5.18 -22.92
N SER A 204 -12.93 -5.21 -23.59
CA SER A 204 -13.89 -4.10 -23.56
C SER A 204 -14.47 -3.87 -22.15
N ASP A 205 -14.78 -4.94 -21.42
CA ASP A 205 -15.30 -4.84 -20.05
C ASP A 205 -14.25 -4.26 -19.10
N ALA A 206 -12.99 -4.71 -19.24
CA ALA A 206 -11.87 -4.20 -18.47
C ALA A 206 -11.61 -2.71 -18.75
N ARG A 207 -11.67 -2.27 -20.02
CA ARG A 207 -11.57 -0.84 -20.39
C ARG A 207 -12.70 0.00 -19.81
N ALA A 208 -13.93 -0.50 -19.88
CA ALA A 208 -15.08 0.20 -19.31
C ALA A 208 -14.94 0.36 -17.79
N GLU A 209 -14.48 -0.67 -17.08
CA GLU A 209 -14.21 -0.60 -15.64
C GLU A 209 -13.08 0.37 -15.32
N TRP A 210 -12.02 0.38 -16.13
CA TRP A 210 -10.91 1.30 -15.95
C TRP A 210 -11.35 2.77 -16.12
N ALA A 211 -12.17 3.06 -17.13
CA ALA A 211 -12.77 4.39 -17.34
C ALA A 211 -13.70 4.80 -16.18
N ARG A 212 -14.53 3.88 -15.67
CA ARG A 212 -15.36 4.11 -14.47
C ARG A 212 -14.48 4.43 -13.25
N SER A 213 -13.40 3.69 -13.04
CA SER A 213 -12.47 3.95 -11.95
C SER A 213 -11.78 5.32 -12.05
N ALA A 214 -11.43 5.73 -13.27
CA ALA A 214 -10.76 7.01 -13.54
C ALA A 214 -11.70 8.19 -13.30
N THR A 215 -12.94 8.10 -13.79
CA THR A 215 -13.99 9.10 -13.55
C THR A 215 -14.37 9.20 -12.08
N ALA A 216 -14.46 8.07 -11.37
CA ALA A 216 -14.69 8.07 -9.93
C ALA A 216 -13.56 8.77 -9.16
N ARG A 217 -12.29 8.54 -9.55
CA ARG A 217 -11.12 9.24 -8.99
C ARG A 217 -11.15 10.74 -9.27
N ALA A 218 -11.50 11.14 -10.50
CA ALA A 218 -11.65 12.55 -10.87
C ALA A 218 -12.74 13.25 -10.05
N ARG A 219 -13.89 12.61 -9.84
CA ARG A 219 -14.98 13.13 -9.00
C ARG A 219 -14.54 13.30 -7.54
N ARG A 220 -13.83 12.32 -6.98
CA ARG A 220 -13.29 12.43 -5.63
C ARG A 220 -12.29 13.58 -5.51
N ALA A 221 -11.42 13.76 -6.50
CA ALA A 221 -10.50 14.90 -6.54
C ALA A 221 -11.26 16.24 -6.59
N ALA A 222 -12.31 16.34 -7.40
CA ALA A 222 -13.13 17.56 -7.47
C ALA A 222 -13.78 17.91 -6.13
N VAL A 223 -14.27 16.91 -5.37
CA VAL A 223 -14.81 17.11 -4.02
C VAL A 223 -13.71 17.54 -3.05
N LEU A 224 -12.54 16.90 -3.07
CA LEU A 224 -11.43 17.25 -2.19
C LEU A 224 -10.87 18.66 -2.45
N ILE A 225 -10.92 19.13 -3.70
CA ILE A 225 -10.49 20.48 -4.09
C ILE A 225 -11.50 21.54 -3.64
N SER A 226 -12.80 21.27 -3.76
CA SER A 226 -13.86 22.23 -3.38
C SER A 226 -14.17 22.24 -1.87
N ALA A 227 -13.92 21.13 -1.17
CA ALA A 227 -14.13 21.00 0.26
C ALA A 227 -13.46 22.09 1.13
N PRO A 228 -12.16 22.43 0.97
CA PRO A 228 -11.53 23.47 1.77
C PRO A 228 -12.12 24.86 1.52
N VAL A 229 -12.53 25.16 0.27
CA VAL A 229 -13.17 26.44 -0.07
C VAL A 229 -14.54 26.56 0.62
N GLY A 230 -15.36 25.50 0.56
CA GLY A 230 -16.65 25.45 1.26
C GLY A 230 -16.50 25.54 2.78
N LEU A 231 -15.48 24.88 3.34
CA LEU A 231 -15.16 24.95 4.76
C LEU A 231 -14.73 26.35 5.21
N CYS A 232 -14.03 27.10 4.35
CA CYS A 232 -13.66 28.50 4.62
C CYS A 232 -14.83 29.48 4.46
N PHE A 233 -15.79 29.20 3.57
CA PHE A 233 -16.95 30.06 3.36
C PHE A 233 -17.98 29.99 4.50
N LEU A 234 -18.14 28.82 5.10
CA LEU A 234 -19.08 28.59 6.21
C LEU A 234 -18.87 29.55 7.41
N PRO A 235 -17.66 29.71 7.99
CA PRO A 235 -17.44 30.61 9.12
C PRO A 235 -17.64 32.09 8.73
N ALA A 236 -17.23 32.48 7.52
CA ALA A 236 -17.43 33.84 7.03
C ALA A 236 -18.92 34.17 6.86
N PHE A 237 -19.71 33.25 6.32
CA PHE A 237 -21.15 33.41 6.17
C PHE A 237 -21.87 33.53 7.52
N ILE A 238 -21.47 32.72 8.52
CA ILE A 238 -22.04 32.82 9.86
C ILE A 238 -21.74 34.18 10.49
N ALA A 239 -20.48 34.62 10.44
CA ALA A 239 -20.05 35.87 11.06
C ALA A 239 -20.66 37.12 10.42
N VAL A 240 -20.73 37.15 9.07
CA VAL A 240 -21.16 38.34 8.32
C VAL A 240 -22.66 38.32 8.00
N GLY A 241 -23.24 37.15 7.73
CA GLY A 241 -24.63 37.02 7.29
C GLY A 241 -25.61 36.69 8.41
N VAL A 242 -25.37 35.60 9.15
CA VAL A 242 -26.37 35.04 10.08
C VAL A 242 -26.35 35.73 11.44
N LEU A 243 -25.17 35.96 12.01
CA LEU A 243 -25.00 36.49 13.36
C LEU A 243 -25.67 37.86 13.57
N PRO A 244 -25.53 38.85 12.66
CA PRO A 244 -26.15 40.17 12.84
C PRO A 244 -27.68 40.11 12.84
N VAL A 245 -28.26 39.25 12.02
CA VAL A 245 -29.72 39.08 11.92
C VAL A 245 -30.29 38.48 13.20
N VAL A 246 -29.63 37.45 13.74
CA VAL A 246 -30.03 36.82 15.01
C VAL A 246 -29.95 37.82 16.16
N ILE A 247 -28.87 38.62 16.24
CA ILE A 247 -28.72 39.66 17.25
C ILE A 247 -29.82 40.73 17.12
N GLY A 248 -30.13 41.16 15.90
CA GLY A 248 -31.18 42.14 15.63
C GLY A 248 -32.58 41.65 16.03
N LEU A 249 -32.91 40.39 15.71
CA LEU A 249 -34.18 39.79 16.08
C LEU A 249 -34.29 39.59 17.60
N ALA A 250 -33.25 39.06 18.24
CA ALA A 250 -33.21 38.87 19.70
C ALA A 250 -33.35 40.22 20.45
N GLY A 251 -32.69 41.27 19.97
CA GLY A 251 -32.84 42.62 20.52
C GLY A 251 -34.25 43.19 20.36
N GLY A 252 -34.91 42.90 19.24
CA GLY A 252 -36.30 43.30 18.97
C GLY A 252 -37.32 42.65 19.90
N VAL A 253 -37.21 41.33 20.15
CA VAL A 253 -38.13 40.62 21.07
C VAL A 253 -37.88 40.97 22.53
N LEU A 254 -36.62 41.21 22.94
CA LEU A 254 -36.29 41.64 24.31
C LEU A 254 -36.77 43.07 24.61
N ARG A 255 -36.79 43.98 23.62
CA ARG A 255 -37.37 45.32 23.77
C ARG A 255 -38.90 45.35 23.70
N GLY A 256 -39.53 44.38 23.03
CA GLY A 256 -40.99 44.28 22.87
C GLY A 256 -41.71 43.58 24.02
N GLY A 257 -41.02 42.87 24.91
CA GLY A 257 -41.61 42.13 26.04
C GLY A 257 -41.66 42.87 27.39
N GLY A 258 -41.33 44.16 27.42
CA GLY A 258 -41.33 44.99 28.63
C GLY A 258 -42.39 46.10 28.66
N GLY A 259 -43.42 46.00 27.81
CA GLY A 259 -44.56 46.94 27.79
C GLY A 259 -45.73 46.42 28.60
#